data_AF-A0A965HWI5-F1
#
_entry.id   AF-A0A965HWI5-F1
#
_cell.length_a   1.000
_cell.length_b   1.000
_cell.length_c   1.000
_cell.angle_alpha   90.00
_cell.angle_beta   90.00
_cell.angle_gamma   90.00
#
_symmetry.space_group_name_H-M   'P 1'
#
loop_
_entity.id
_entity.type
_entity.pdbx_description
1 polymer ?
#
loop_
_entity_poly.entity_id
_entity_poly.type
_entity_poly.pdbx_seq_one_letter_code
_entity_poly.pdbx_strand_id
1 'polypeptide(L)'
;DNLRMALMAIGLKAPTIPDPFNLWMNIPIAADGATSFEPTVSAPSDTIRMKALCDVVAVMSACPQDMNPINGVGCSPTELHFQVID
;
A
#
# COMPACT_ATOMS: atom_id res chain seq x y z
N ASP A 1 1.64 -8.09 9.32
CA ASP A 1 0.90 -7.90 10.59
C ASP A 1 -0.10 -6.75 10.58
N ASN A 2 0.22 -5.60 9.99
CA ASN A 2 -0.68 -4.44 9.93
C ASN A 2 -2.11 -4.79 9.49
N LEU A 3 -2.29 -5.57 8.41
CA LEU A 3 -3.60 -6.07 7.97
C LEU A 3 -4.35 -6.83 9.08
N ARG A 4 -3.66 -7.76 9.75
CA ARG A 4 -4.27 -8.60 10.80
C ARG A 4 -4.69 -7.74 11.98
N MET A 5 -3.81 -6.86 12.45
CA MET A 5 -4.08 -6.00 13.60
C MET A 5 -5.23 -5.03 13.34
N ALA A 6 -5.27 -4.42 12.15
CA ALA A 6 -6.36 -3.52 11.76
C ALA A 6 -7.72 -4.22 11.75
N LEU A 7 -7.79 -5.44 11.20
CA LEU A 7 -9.02 -6.23 11.22
C LEU A 7 -9.40 -6.67 12.64
N MET A 8 -8.43 -7.11 13.44
CA MET A 8 -8.67 -7.52 14.82
C MET A 8 -9.22 -6.37 15.67
N ALA A 9 -8.77 -5.13 15.43
CA ALA A 9 -9.25 -3.94 16.13
C ALA A 9 -10.77 -3.69 15.94
N ILE A 10 -11.35 -4.20 14.86
CA ILE A 10 -12.79 -4.14 14.58
C ILE A 10 -13.50 -5.49 14.77
N GLY A 11 -12.86 -6.45 15.46
CA GLY A 11 -13.44 -7.76 15.74
C GLY A 11 -13.51 -8.69 14.52
N LEU A 12 -12.79 -8.38 13.45
CA LEU A 12 -12.76 -9.17 12.23
C LEU A 12 -11.44 -9.95 12.08
N LYS A 13 -11.48 -10.98 11.25
CA LYS A 13 -10.29 -11.74 10.84
C LYS A 13 -10.43 -12.09 9.36
N ALA A 14 -9.41 -11.78 8.56
CA ALA A 14 -9.39 -12.22 7.18
C ALA A 14 -9.22 -13.75 7.12
N PRO A 15 -9.94 -14.45 6.23
CA PRO A 15 -9.81 -15.90 6.07
C PRO A 15 -8.43 -16.30 5.56
N THR A 16 -7.80 -15.43 4.77
CA THR A 16 -6.43 -15.55 4.25
C THR A 16 -5.77 -14.17 4.23
N ILE A 17 -4.46 -14.12 3.97
CA ILE A 17 -3.75 -12.87 3.68
C ILE A 17 -3.61 -12.79 2.16
N PRO A 18 -4.40 -11.95 1.47
CA PRO A 18 -4.24 -11.77 0.03
C PRO A 18 -2.98 -10.96 -0.27
N ASP A 19 -2.50 -11.05 -1.52
CA ASP A 19 -1.49 -10.14 -2.01
C ASP A 19 -2.05 -8.71 -2.05
N PRO A 20 -1.30 -7.72 -1.53
CA PRO A 20 -1.77 -6.35 -1.50
C PRO A 20 -1.74 -5.71 -2.89
N PHE A 21 -2.64 -4.77 -3.13
CA PHE A 21 -2.47 -3.83 -4.23
C PHE A 21 -1.58 -2.68 -3.75
N ASN A 22 -0.29 -2.72 -4.12
CA ASN A 22 0.72 -1.77 -3.64
C ASN A 22 0.64 -0.44 -4.38
N LEU A 23 -0.07 0.52 -3.80
CA LEU A 23 -0.20 1.87 -4.37
C LEU A 23 1.16 2.59 -4.41
N TRP A 24 1.44 3.24 -5.54
CA TRP A 24 2.67 4.01 -5.82
C TRP A 24 4.00 3.26 -5.71
N MET A 25 3.97 1.94 -5.51
CA MET A 25 5.15 1.09 -5.52
C MET A 25 5.72 1.00 -6.94
N ASN A 26 7.03 1.14 -7.08
CA ASN A 26 7.71 1.10 -8.37
C ASN A 26 8.63 -0.12 -8.47
N ILE A 27 8.12 -1.19 -9.07
CA ILE A 27 8.87 -2.42 -9.38
C ILE A 27 8.72 -2.71 -10.87
N PRO A 28 9.54 -2.09 -11.74
CA PRO A 28 9.48 -2.35 -13.16
C PRO A 28 9.94 -3.79 -13.47
N ILE A 29 9.39 -4.35 -14.53
CA ILE A 29 9.82 -5.64 -15.10
C ILE A 29 10.64 -5.32 -16.35
N ALA A 30 11.92 -5.67 -16.34
CA ALA A 30 12.82 -5.51 -17.47
C ALA A 30 12.52 -6.54 -18.58
N ALA A 31 13.07 -6.30 -19.78
CA ALA A 31 12.83 -7.16 -20.94
C ALA A 31 13.31 -8.61 -20.75
N ASP A 32 14.29 -8.83 -19.88
CA ASP A 32 14.82 -10.15 -19.48
C ASP A 32 14.05 -10.78 -18.29
N GLY A 33 13.02 -10.10 -17.79
CA GLY A 33 12.23 -10.54 -16.64
C GLY A 33 12.80 -10.15 -15.28
N ALA A 34 13.95 -9.46 -15.22
CA ALA A 34 14.48 -8.95 -13.96
C ALA A 34 13.56 -7.87 -13.36
N THR A 35 13.61 -7.73 -12.04
CA THR A 35 12.88 -6.69 -11.30
C THR A 35 13.84 -5.91 -10.40
N SER A 36 13.48 -4.67 -10.10
CA SER A 36 14.23 -3.81 -9.17
C SER A 36 13.29 -3.04 -8.25
N PHE A 37 13.76 -2.71 -7.05
CA PHE A 37 13.04 -1.84 -6.14
C PHE A 37 13.44 -0.40 -6.42
N GLU A 38 12.67 0.27 -7.27
CA GLU A 38 12.92 1.66 -7.64
C GLU A 38 12.23 2.62 -6.67
N PRO A 39 12.74 3.86 -6.53
CA PRO A 39 12.01 4.91 -5.83
C PRO A 39 10.61 5.10 -6.40
N THR A 40 9.63 5.35 -5.52
CA THR A 40 8.32 5.82 -5.96
C THR A 40 8.46 7.06 -6.83
N VAL A 41 7.67 7.11 -7.90
CA VAL A 41 7.57 8.29 -8.78
C VAL A 41 6.42 9.21 -8.41
N SER A 42 5.67 8.85 -7.35
CA SER A 42 4.59 9.67 -6.82
C SER A 42 5.11 10.89 -6.07
N ALA A 43 4.29 11.93 -6.00
CA ALA A 43 4.56 13.16 -5.28
C ALA A 43 3.57 13.35 -4.11
N PRO A 44 3.91 14.20 -3.12
CA PRO A 44 2.94 14.63 -2.13
C PRO A 44 1.67 15.19 -2.80
N SER A 45 0.50 14.78 -2.31
CA SER A 45 -0.83 15.09 -2.87
C SER A 45 -1.28 14.27 -4.08
N ASP A 46 -0.48 13.33 -4.59
CA ASP A 46 -1.01 12.32 -5.50
C ASP A 46 -2.08 11.50 -4.77
N THR A 47 -3.23 11.33 -5.42
CA THR A 47 -4.38 10.64 -4.83
C THR A 47 -4.93 9.59 -5.78
N ILE A 48 -5.50 8.54 -5.21
CA ILE A 48 -6.27 7.53 -5.93
C ILE A 48 -7.66 7.52 -5.34
N ARG A 49 -8.67 7.59 -6.20
CA ARG A 49 -10.07 7.47 -5.80
C ARG A 49 -10.60 6.11 -6.24
N MET A 50 -11.12 5.35 -5.28
CA MET A 50 -11.73 4.05 -5.52
C MET A 50 -13.23 4.12 -5.21
N LYS A 51 -14.05 3.49 -6.05
CA LYS A 51 -15.49 3.33 -5.80
C LYS A 51 -15.75 1.93 -5.25
N ALA A 52 -16.37 1.84 -4.08
CA ALA A 52 -16.92 0.58 -3.59
C ALA A 52 -18.09 0.15 -4.49
N LEU A 53 -17.98 -1.00 -5.15
CA LEU A 53 -19.03 -1.57 -6.00
C LEU A 53 -19.98 -2.48 -5.22
N CYS A 54 -19.63 -2.80 -3.98
CA CYS A 54 -20.39 -3.55 -2.99
C CYS A 54 -19.95 -3.13 -1.59
N ASP A 55 -20.60 -3.65 -0.55
CA ASP A 55 -20.15 -3.46 0.83
C ASP A 55 -18.77 -4.10 1.03
N VAL A 56 -17.82 -3.32 1.53
CA VAL A 56 -16.42 -3.74 1.69
C VAL A 56 -15.83 -3.30 3.02
N VAL A 57 -14.88 -4.09 3.52
CA VAL A 57 -13.93 -3.67 4.55
C VAL A 57 -12.59 -3.44 3.86
N ALA A 58 -12.20 -2.17 3.72
CA ALA A 58 -10.91 -1.79 3.16
C ALA A 58 -9.88 -1.63 4.28
N VAL A 59 -8.66 -2.13 4.06
CA VAL A 59 -7.54 -1.95 4.99
C VAL A 59 -6.38 -1.32 4.24
N MET A 60 -5.89 -0.20 4.78
CA MET A 60 -4.70 0.48 4.29
C MET A 60 -3.58 0.32 5.30
N SER A 61 -2.37 0.06 4.81
CA SER A 61 -1.15 0.00 5.63
C SER A 61 -0.10 0.90 4.99
N ALA A 62 0.35 1.93 5.71
CA ALA A 62 1.60 2.60 5.38
C ALA A 62 2.74 1.57 5.50
N CYS A 63 3.43 1.29 4.39
CA CYS A 63 4.47 0.26 4.35
C CYS A 63 5.67 0.72 5.18
N PRO A 64 6.13 -0.07 6.19
CA PRO A 64 7.22 0.33 7.06
C PRO A 64 8.62 0.09 6.46
N GLN A 65 8.73 -0.30 5.19
CA GLN A 65 10.02 -0.60 4.55
C GLN A 65 10.94 0.63 4.53
N ASP A 66 12.14 0.46 5.10
CA ASP A 66 13.16 1.48 5.31
C ASP A 66 14.57 0.98 4.91
N MET A 67 14.70 -0.23 4.36
CA MET A 67 15.99 -0.79 3.95
C MET A 67 16.30 -0.58 2.47
N ASN A 68 15.32 -0.17 1.66
CA ASN A 68 15.47 0.06 0.24
C ASN A 68 14.60 1.25 -0.20
N PRO A 69 14.82 1.83 -1.40
CA PRO A 69 14.25 3.12 -1.75
C PRO A 69 12.78 3.04 -2.18
N ILE A 70 12.10 1.90 -2.04
CA ILE A 70 10.75 1.68 -2.58
C ILE A 70 9.71 2.71 -2.08
N ASN A 71 9.91 3.22 -0.87
CA ASN A 71 9.09 4.25 -0.23
C ASN A 71 9.65 5.69 -0.42
N GLY A 72 10.67 5.85 -1.26
CA GLY A 72 11.40 7.10 -1.48
C GLY A 72 12.88 6.97 -1.11
N VAL A 73 13.71 7.81 -1.75
CA VAL A 73 15.19 7.74 -1.64
C VAL A 73 15.71 7.91 -0.21
N GLY A 74 14.98 8.64 0.64
CA GLY A 74 15.35 8.84 2.04
C GLY A 74 15.11 7.63 2.95
N CYS A 75 14.47 6.57 2.44
CA CYS A 75 14.15 5.35 3.20
C CYS A 75 13.45 5.64 4.54
N SER A 76 12.66 6.71 4.61
CA SER A 76 11.93 7.11 5.81
C SER A 76 10.44 6.89 5.57
N PRO A 77 9.82 5.87 6.18
CA PRO A 77 8.38 5.69 6.10
C PRO A 77 7.64 6.96 6.53
N THR A 78 6.52 7.22 5.86
CA THR A 78 5.66 8.38 6.11
C THR A 78 4.20 7.95 6.25
N GLU A 79 3.36 8.86 6.69
CA GLU A 79 1.93 8.64 6.85
C GLU A 79 1.19 8.57 5.51
N LEU A 80 0.09 7.82 5.51
CA LEU A 80 -0.89 7.78 4.43
C LEU A 80 -2.26 8.15 4.99
N HIS A 81 -2.97 8.99 4.26
CA HIS A 81 -4.26 9.53 4.67
C HIS A 81 -5.34 8.98 3.75
N PHE A 82 -6.52 8.72 4.31
CA PHE A 82 -7.70 8.34 3.53
C PHE A 82 -8.92 9.10 4.02
N GLN A 83 -9.88 9.29 3.11
CA GLN A 83 -11.20 9.81 3.42
C GLN A 83 -12.24 8.91 2.77
N VAL A 84 -13.30 8.61 3.52
CA VAL A 84 -14.52 8.00 2.97
C VAL A 84 -15.46 9.15 2.59
N ILE A 85 -15.93 9.14 1.35
CA ILE A 85 -16.81 10.16 0.78
C ILE A 85 -18.04 9.47 0.18
N ASP A 86 -19.21 10.10 0.33
CA ASP A 86 -20.50 9.61 -0.17
C ASP A 86 -20.69 9.90 -1.68
#